data_AF-A0A518FWL1-F1
#
_entry.id   AF-A0A518FWL1-F1
#
_cell.length_a   1.000
_cell.length_b   1.000
_cell.length_c   1.000
_cell.angle_alpha   90.00
_cell.angle_beta   90.00
_cell.angle_gamma   90.00
#
_symmetry.space_group_name_H-M   'P 1'
#
loop_
_entity.id
_entity.type
_entity.pdbx_description
1 polymer ?
#
loop_
_entity_poly.entity_id
_entity_poly.type
_entity_poly.pdbx_seq_one_letter_code
_entity_poly.pdbx_strand_id
1 'polypeptide(L)'
;MLQLSGRLSCSIERTVCLNLLLVFVSTLPMALLLSGCGNNASQSKLPKYSNPSSTPFPAEYRVLAQNLGMELKSDPDQFQNDREISDVMAELQSVLLDLREIKSNDKEIIFLSAQARDAISVILQRLDNVNSLPKPPDAGTLIVGSILDGLVGNFEGSHNRGLDAEAKQNALNAEIQSMIAALDKVDASLQLLPKIAQKYSATLSDSTGRIVVDFNEAWGASGSDDWLLLQNRGETLEDCTILVQLTGAKGDIRKNVHFLKTWPTDTSMWGRYQTGKEVLGRTVEKTTVTNVKKLDITIYFPQFATQFQYVYQGAEKDKDIAQICKDLSFQGSYQPYQAGIVWDTQRGVQLTLNGVSLLPQCRVDVSFLKEGQSKSWFWKHDSWMKEETKHFSTPKGGLDFDPDRIDFEISFPHTNYKYKTTLNVATESGK
;
A
#
# COMPACT_ATOMS: atom_id res chain seq x y z
N MET A 1 -11.10 18.34 -8.35
CA MET A 1 -12.42 18.80 -7.86
C MET A 1 -13.28 17.55 -7.78
N LEU A 2 -13.96 17.31 -6.64
CA LEU A 2 -14.59 16.04 -6.22
C LEU A 2 -13.59 14.90 -5.95
N GLN A 3 -13.79 14.10 -4.88
CA GLN A 3 -12.83 13.05 -4.53
C GLN A 3 -13.41 11.82 -3.82
N LEU A 4 -13.78 11.92 -2.54
CA LEU A 4 -14.40 10.89 -1.67
C LEU A 4 -13.62 9.60 -1.43
N SER A 5 -13.37 8.85 -2.49
CA SER A 5 -12.88 7.47 -2.43
C SER A 5 -11.67 7.27 -1.52
N GLY A 6 -11.86 6.68 -0.34
CA GLY A 6 -10.76 6.41 0.60
C GLY A 6 -10.19 7.63 1.34
N ARG A 7 -10.87 8.78 1.41
CA ARG A 7 -10.45 9.90 2.28
C ARG A 7 -11.35 10.01 3.49
N LEU A 8 -11.26 9.01 4.35
CA LEU A 8 -11.82 9.06 5.70
C LEU A 8 -10.77 8.91 6.80
N SER A 9 -9.66 8.23 6.50
CA SER A 9 -8.66 7.81 7.48
C SER A 9 -7.52 8.80 7.71
N CYS A 10 -7.03 9.47 6.67
CA CYS A 10 -5.93 10.45 6.79
C CYS A 10 -6.23 11.58 7.80
N SER A 11 -7.51 11.87 8.04
CA SER A 11 -7.93 12.89 9.01
C SER A 11 -8.10 12.38 10.45
N ILE A 12 -8.26 11.07 10.66
CA ILE A 12 -8.27 10.48 12.02
C ILE A 12 -6.88 10.63 12.67
N GLU A 13 -5.83 10.74 11.85
CA GLU A 13 -4.43 10.89 12.27
C GLU A 13 -4.23 12.03 13.28
N ARG A 14 -4.93 13.17 13.16
CA ARG A 14 -4.73 14.32 14.05
C ARG A 14 -5.47 14.31 15.40
N THR A 15 -6.39 13.38 15.63
CA THR A 15 -7.06 13.25 16.95
C THR A 15 -6.60 12.02 17.72
N VAL A 16 -6.05 11.00 17.05
CA VAL A 16 -5.44 9.83 17.72
C VAL A 16 -3.91 9.94 17.82
N CYS A 17 -3.23 10.52 16.83
CA CYS A 17 -1.77 10.70 16.83
C CYS A 17 -1.34 12.15 17.13
N LEU A 18 -1.95 12.80 18.12
CA LEU A 18 -1.30 13.97 18.76
C LEU A 18 -0.17 13.57 19.72
N ASN A 19 0.17 12.27 19.81
CA ASN A 19 1.03 11.70 20.86
C ASN A 19 2.00 10.57 20.47
N LEU A 20 2.01 10.08 19.23
CA LEU A 20 3.02 9.10 18.82
C LEU A 20 3.67 9.46 17.49
N LEU A 21 4.99 9.62 17.60
CA LEU A 21 6.03 9.69 16.59
C LEU A 21 5.91 10.77 15.49
N LEU A 22 6.83 11.73 15.63
CA LEU A 22 7.61 12.31 14.54
C LEU A 22 8.12 11.26 13.53
N VAL A 23 8.49 11.75 12.35
CA VAL A 23 9.09 11.04 11.20
C VAL A 23 8.10 10.33 10.29
N PHE A 24 7.58 11.09 9.32
CA PHE A 24 7.51 10.61 7.94
C PHE A 24 8.32 11.54 7.05
N VAL A 25 9.32 10.98 6.38
CA VAL A 25 10.14 11.68 5.38
C VAL A 25 9.41 11.61 4.04
N SER A 26 9.34 12.75 3.37
CA SER A 26 8.77 12.90 2.04
C SER A 26 9.53 12.11 0.97
N THR A 27 8.83 11.27 0.21
CA THR A 27 9.34 10.69 -1.04
C THR A 27 8.28 10.69 -2.15
N LEU A 28 8.56 11.49 -3.18
CA LEU A 28 7.94 11.60 -4.50
C LEU A 28 9.08 11.98 -5.46
N PRO A 29 9.06 11.66 -6.77
CA PRO A 29 8.25 10.69 -7.50
C PRO A 29 9.12 9.63 -8.22
N MET A 30 8.66 8.37 -8.34
CA MET A 30 9.31 7.36 -9.19
C MET A 30 8.36 6.65 -10.17
N ALA A 31 7.07 6.99 -10.17
CA ALA A 31 6.07 6.34 -11.02
C ALA A 31 6.20 6.67 -12.52
N LEU A 32 6.84 7.80 -12.88
CA LEU A 32 7.00 8.27 -14.26
C LEU A 32 8.00 7.47 -15.12
N LEU A 33 8.75 6.52 -14.55
CA LEU A 33 9.69 5.66 -15.29
C LEU A 33 9.20 4.22 -15.46
N LEU A 34 8.04 3.87 -14.90
CA LEU A 34 7.58 2.48 -14.77
C LEU A 34 6.68 1.98 -15.90
N SER A 35 6.39 2.78 -16.95
CA SER A 35 5.55 2.35 -18.07
C SER A 35 6.25 1.34 -19.01
N GLY A 36 6.56 0.16 -18.49
CA GLY A 36 6.89 -1.01 -19.28
C GLY A 36 5.66 -1.48 -20.04
N CYS A 37 5.76 -1.63 -21.36
CA CYS A 37 4.68 -2.21 -22.18
C CYS A 37 4.58 -3.73 -21.96
N GLY A 38 4.12 -4.15 -20.77
CA GLY A 38 3.88 -5.54 -20.37
C GLY A 38 2.69 -6.14 -21.10
N ASN A 39 2.88 -6.52 -22.36
CA ASN A 39 1.82 -7.03 -23.25
C ASN A 39 1.41 -8.49 -22.95
N ASN A 40 1.35 -8.88 -21.68
CA ASN A 40 1.10 -10.24 -21.19
C ASN A 40 -0.34 -10.46 -20.69
N ALA A 41 -1.31 -9.82 -21.34
CA ALA A 41 -2.71 -10.25 -21.24
C ALA A 41 -2.84 -11.65 -21.87
N SER A 42 -3.25 -12.65 -21.08
CA SER A 42 -3.47 -14.00 -21.60
C SER A 42 -4.56 -14.00 -22.67
N GLN A 43 -4.37 -14.73 -23.78
CA GLN A 43 -5.31 -14.78 -24.90
C GLN A 43 -6.74 -15.00 -24.41
N SER A 44 -7.62 -14.03 -24.68
CA SER A 44 -8.98 -14.06 -24.18
C SER A 44 -9.79 -15.18 -24.87
N LYS A 45 -10.59 -15.90 -24.08
CA LYS A 45 -11.58 -16.86 -24.58
C LYS A 45 -12.95 -16.19 -24.85
N LEU A 46 -13.04 -14.87 -24.70
CA LEU A 46 -14.25 -14.10 -24.96
C LEU A 46 -14.51 -13.94 -26.47
N PRO A 47 -15.77 -13.72 -26.88
CA PRO A 47 -16.08 -13.40 -28.27
C PRO A 47 -15.43 -12.08 -28.71
N LYS A 48 -15.05 -11.97 -29.98
CA LYS A 48 -14.39 -10.76 -30.54
C LYS A 48 -15.23 -9.48 -30.46
N TYR A 49 -16.54 -9.60 -30.32
CA TYR A 49 -17.48 -8.49 -30.34
C TYR A 49 -18.44 -8.58 -29.15
N SER A 50 -18.75 -7.44 -28.55
CA SER A 50 -19.80 -7.30 -27.56
C SER A 50 -21.17 -7.14 -28.24
N ASN A 51 -22.22 -7.66 -27.61
CA ASN A 51 -23.58 -7.21 -27.87
C ASN A 51 -23.85 -6.05 -26.90
N PRO A 52 -24.07 -4.80 -27.38
CA PRO A 52 -24.42 -3.68 -26.52
C PRO A 52 -25.67 -3.95 -25.69
N SER A 53 -25.72 -3.38 -24.49
CA SER A 53 -26.94 -3.27 -23.72
C SER A 53 -27.93 -2.35 -24.44
N SER A 54 -29.19 -2.76 -24.51
CA SER A 54 -30.29 -1.92 -24.97
C SER A 54 -30.67 -0.82 -23.97
N THR A 55 -30.09 -0.84 -22.77
CA THR A 55 -30.32 0.16 -21.71
C THR A 55 -28.98 0.79 -21.29
N PRO A 56 -28.85 2.14 -21.31
CA PRO A 56 -27.67 2.80 -20.78
C PRO A 56 -27.62 2.67 -19.25
N PHE A 57 -26.48 3.00 -18.64
CA PHE A 57 -26.42 3.11 -17.19
C PHE A 57 -27.44 4.15 -16.66
N PRO A 58 -28.30 3.78 -15.70
CA PRO A 58 -29.22 4.72 -15.06
C PRO A 58 -28.48 5.92 -14.47
N ALA A 59 -29.08 7.10 -14.48
CA ALA A 59 -28.41 8.32 -14.00
C ALA A 59 -28.08 8.21 -12.50
N GLU A 60 -28.99 7.61 -11.73
CA GLU A 60 -28.79 7.27 -10.32
C GLU A 60 -27.61 6.31 -10.06
N TYR A 61 -27.29 5.42 -11.02
CA TYR A 61 -26.16 4.52 -10.89
C TYR A 61 -24.85 5.27 -11.04
N ARG A 62 -24.79 6.25 -11.95
CA ARG A 62 -23.62 7.10 -12.15
C ARG A 62 -23.33 7.92 -10.90
N VAL A 63 -24.36 8.50 -10.28
CA VAL A 63 -24.23 9.23 -9.00
C VAL A 63 -23.73 8.29 -7.90
N LEU A 64 -24.28 7.08 -7.78
CA LEU A 64 -23.83 6.10 -6.78
C LEU A 64 -22.37 5.66 -7.03
N ALA A 65 -22.02 5.33 -8.27
CA ALA A 65 -20.71 4.79 -8.64
C ALA A 65 -19.60 5.85 -8.64
N GLN A 66 -19.89 7.09 -9.03
CA GLN A 66 -18.95 8.21 -8.94
C GLN A 66 -18.55 8.53 -7.49
N ASN A 67 -19.46 8.27 -6.55
CA ASN A 67 -19.33 8.67 -5.16
C ASN A 67 -18.81 7.56 -4.22
N LEU A 68 -19.02 6.30 -4.59
CA LEU A 68 -18.45 5.15 -3.88
C LEU A 68 -17.17 4.61 -4.55
N GLY A 69 -17.09 4.71 -5.88
CA GLY A 69 -16.01 4.15 -6.69
C GLY A 69 -14.65 4.71 -6.31
N MET A 70 -13.64 3.83 -6.27
CA MET A 70 -12.24 4.19 -6.13
C MET A 70 -11.79 5.07 -7.29
N GLU A 71 -11.08 6.15 -6.98
CA GLU A 71 -10.52 7.02 -8.00
C GLU A 71 -9.57 6.29 -8.94
N LEU A 72 -9.52 6.80 -10.17
CA LEU A 72 -8.34 6.73 -11.00
C LEU A 72 -7.95 8.16 -11.41
N LYS A 73 -6.65 8.44 -11.50
CA LYS A 73 -6.09 9.76 -11.84
C LYS A 73 -5.32 9.70 -13.15
N SER A 74 -5.18 10.81 -13.88
CA SER A 74 -4.31 10.82 -15.07
C SER A 74 -2.82 10.76 -14.71
N ASP A 75 -2.48 11.03 -13.46
CA ASP A 75 -1.11 11.15 -12.95
C ASP A 75 -1.07 10.66 -11.47
N PRO A 76 -0.11 9.81 -11.06
CA PRO A 76 0.10 9.38 -9.67
C PRO A 76 0.25 10.53 -8.68
N ASP A 77 0.84 11.66 -9.10
CA ASP A 77 1.12 12.80 -8.22
C ASP A 77 -0.17 13.57 -7.84
N GLN A 78 -1.31 13.27 -8.49
CA GLN A 78 -2.64 13.80 -8.14
C GLN A 78 -3.28 13.08 -6.93
N PHE A 79 -2.69 12.00 -6.42
CA PHE A 79 -3.16 11.33 -5.21
C PHE A 79 -2.64 12.06 -3.97
N GLN A 80 -3.52 12.84 -3.33
CA GLN A 80 -3.21 13.51 -2.07
C GLN A 80 -2.93 12.50 -0.95
N ASN A 81 -1.82 12.73 -0.23
CA ASN A 81 -1.44 11.94 0.94
C ASN A 81 -1.93 12.55 2.25
N ASP A 82 -2.01 13.89 2.32
CA ASP A 82 -2.37 14.64 3.52
C ASP A 82 -3.64 15.47 3.27
N ARG A 83 -4.68 15.32 4.10
CA ARG A 83 -5.94 16.10 4.02
C ARG A 83 -6.49 16.45 5.39
N GLU A 84 -7.02 17.66 5.54
CA GLU A 84 -7.57 18.17 6.80
C GLU A 84 -8.97 17.62 7.13
N ILE A 85 -9.30 17.56 8.42
CA ILE A 85 -10.55 16.95 8.92
C ILE A 85 -11.78 17.68 8.35
N SER A 86 -11.68 19.00 8.21
CA SER A 86 -12.67 19.86 7.55
C SER A 86 -12.94 19.44 6.11
N ASP A 87 -11.90 19.13 5.32
CA ASP A 87 -12.04 18.74 3.92
C ASP A 87 -12.75 17.39 3.80
N VAL A 88 -12.35 16.43 4.66
CA VAL A 88 -12.97 15.11 4.75
C VAL A 88 -14.44 15.20 5.16
N MET A 89 -14.78 16.03 6.15
CA MET A 89 -16.15 16.21 6.61
C MET A 89 -17.03 16.89 5.56
N ALA A 90 -16.57 17.98 4.93
CA ALA A 90 -17.32 18.69 3.88
C ALA A 90 -17.58 17.79 2.67
N GLU A 91 -16.60 16.95 2.33
CA GLU A 91 -16.68 15.98 1.25
C GLU A 91 -17.70 14.86 1.53
N LEU A 92 -17.68 14.26 2.72
CA LEU A 92 -18.68 13.27 3.15
C LEU A 92 -20.09 13.86 3.23
N GLN A 93 -20.21 15.13 3.64
CA GLN A 93 -21.48 15.85 3.59
C GLN A 93 -21.98 16.04 2.16
N SER A 94 -21.10 16.39 1.20
CA SER A 94 -21.45 16.48 -0.22
C SER A 94 -22.04 15.16 -0.72
N VAL A 95 -21.42 14.02 -0.40
CA VAL A 95 -21.97 12.72 -0.83
C VAL A 95 -23.23 12.32 -0.10
N LEU A 96 -23.34 12.68 1.18
CA LEU A 96 -24.57 12.44 1.93
C LEU A 96 -25.75 13.18 1.28
N LEU A 97 -25.52 14.33 0.64
CA LEU A 97 -26.52 15.03 -0.18
C LEU A 97 -26.77 14.29 -1.51
N ASP A 98 -25.73 14.00 -2.31
CA ASP A 98 -25.88 13.29 -3.59
C ASP A 98 -26.64 11.95 -3.44
N LEU A 99 -26.29 11.15 -2.43
CA LEU A 99 -26.93 9.86 -2.15
C LEU A 99 -28.37 10.01 -1.61
N ARG A 100 -28.75 11.17 -1.04
CA ARG A 100 -30.14 11.48 -0.64
C ARG A 100 -31.02 11.82 -1.84
N GLU A 101 -30.43 12.38 -2.90
CA GLU A 101 -31.17 12.74 -4.12
C GLU A 101 -31.47 11.55 -5.05
N ILE A 102 -30.75 10.43 -4.88
CA ILE A 102 -30.98 9.19 -5.61
C ILE A 102 -32.43 8.71 -5.45
N LYS A 103 -33.16 8.73 -6.58
CA LYS A 103 -34.47 8.12 -6.77
C LYS A 103 -34.35 7.13 -7.92
N SER A 104 -34.53 5.84 -7.64
CA SER A 104 -34.41 4.76 -8.62
C SER A 104 -35.59 3.82 -8.56
N ASN A 105 -35.79 3.07 -9.65
CA ASN A 105 -36.65 1.89 -9.68
C ASN A 105 -35.87 0.57 -9.51
N ASP A 106 -34.53 0.57 -9.60
CA ASP A 106 -33.73 -0.62 -9.30
C ASP A 106 -33.55 -0.78 -7.78
N LYS A 107 -34.12 -1.85 -7.24
CA LYS A 107 -34.06 -2.19 -5.82
C LYS A 107 -32.63 -2.31 -5.29
N GLU A 108 -31.66 -2.70 -6.12
CA GLU A 108 -30.26 -2.78 -5.69
C GLU A 108 -29.62 -1.40 -5.60
N ILE A 109 -29.97 -0.45 -6.49
CA ILE A 109 -29.49 0.94 -6.37
C ILE A 109 -30.08 1.59 -5.11
N ILE A 110 -31.37 1.40 -4.85
CA ILE A 110 -32.04 1.87 -3.62
C ILE A 110 -31.37 1.29 -2.36
N PHE A 111 -31.08 -0.02 -2.38
CA PHE A 111 -30.47 -0.70 -1.24
C PHE A 111 -29.03 -0.20 -0.96
N LEU A 112 -28.19 -0.12 -1.99
CA LEU A 112 -26.80 0.34 -1.83
C LEU A 112 -26.71 1.83 -1.49
N SER A 113 -27.55 2.68 -2.08
CA SER A 113 -27.57 4.11 -1.74
C SER A 113 -28.02 4.33 -0.30
N ALA A 114 -29.05 3.61 0.18
CA ALA A 114 -29.46 3.66 1.58
C ALA A 114 -28.36 3.16 2.52
N GLN A 115 -27.74 2.00 2.23
CA GLN A 115 -26.69 1.43 3.07
C GLN A 115 -25.48 2.36 3.20
N ALA A 116 -25.01 2.94 2.08
CA ALA A 116 -23.91 3.89 2.09
C ALA A 116 -24.27 5.20 2.80
N ARG A 117 -25.46 5.76 2.53
CA ARG A 117 -25.94 7.00 3.15
C ARG A 117 -26.06 6.89 4.66
N ASP A 118 -26.59 5.79 5.15
CA ASP A 118 -26.77 5.54 6.58
C ASP A 118 -25.41 5.30 7.26
N ALA A 119 -24.48 4.60 6.60
CA ALA A 119 -23.10 4.44 7.08
C ALA A 119 -22.34 5.77 7.16
N ILE A 120 -22.41 6.61 6.11
CA ILE A 120 -21.76 7.93 6.07
C ILE A 120 -22.36 8.89 7.11
N SER A 121 -23.67 8.80 7.36
CA SER A 121 -24.32 9.55 8.45
C SER A 121 -23.75 9.18 9.82
N VAL A 122 -23.52 7.88 10.08
CA VAL A 122 -22.83 7.42 11.30
C VAL A 122 -21.41 7.97 11.35
N ILE A 123 -20.65 7.88 10.26
CA ILE A 123 -19.25 8.30 10.24
C ILE A 123 -19.11 9.80 10.55
N LEU A 124 -19.92 10.66 9.92
CA LEU A 124 -19.94 12.10 10.23
C LEU A 124 -20.25 12.35 11.71
N GLN A 125 -21.27 11.68 12.27
CA GLN A 125 -21.60 11.78 13.69
C GLN A 125 -20.44 11.33 14.61
N ARG A 126 -19.72 10.27 14.24
CA ARG A 126 -18.56 9.79 15.02
C ARG A 126 -17.36 10.74 14.92
N LEU A 127 -17.12 11.37 13.76
CA LEU A 127 -16.10 12.43 13.62
C LEU A 127 -16.44 13.66 14.47
N ASP A 128 -17.70 14.12 14.46
CA ASP A 128 -18.17 15.22 15.32
C ASP A 128 -17.98 14.88 16.81
N ASN A 129 -18.40 13.67 17.23
CA ASN A 129 -18.19 13.20 18.60
C ASN A 129 -16.69 13.19 18.96
N VAL A 130 -15.83 12.62 18.13
CA VAL A 130 -14.37 12.54 18.35
C VAL A 130 -13.74 13.92 18.44
N ASN A 131 -14.20 14.89 17.64
CA ASN A 131 -13.77 16.29 17.73
C ASN A 131 -14.25 16.98 19.02
N SER A 132 -15.40 16.56 19.56
CA SER A 132 -15.95 17.10 20.82
C SER A 132 -15.38 16.46 22.10
N LEU A 133 -14.76 15.27 22.00
CA LEU A 133 -14.20 14.57 23.16
C LEU A 133 -13.01 15.34 23.76
N PRO A 134 -12.90 15.44 25.10
CA PRO A 134 -11.72 15.99 25.74
C PRO A 134 -10.52 15.10 25.43
N LYS A 135 -9.62 15.61 24.58
CA LYS A 135 -8.43 14.87 24.13
C LYS A 135 -7.64 14.37 25.35
N PRO A 136 -7.15 13.11 25.35
CA PRO A 136 -6.32 12.64 26.44
C PRO A 136 -5.09 13.55 26.57
N PRO A 137 -4.67 13.91 27.80
CA PRO A 137 -3.44 14.67 28.01
C PRO A 137 -2.25 13.93 27.41
N ASP A 138 -1.27 14.70 26.92
CA ASP A 138 -0.18 14.14 26.16
C ASP A 138 0.72 13.21 27.01
N ALA A 139 1.41 12.27 26.39
CA ALA A 139 2.16 11.22 27.10
C ALA A 139 3.26 11.84 27.99
N GLY A 140 3.85 12.96 27.55
CA GLY A 140 4.77 13.75 28.36
C GLY A 140 4.09 14.39 29.58
N THR A 141 2.88 14.91 29.42
CA THR A 141 2.07 15.54 30.46
C THR A 141 1.56 14.53 31.49
N LEU A 142 1.17 13.33 31.05
CA LEU A 142 0.82 12.22 31.93
C LEU A 142 2.03 11.76 32.76
N ILE A 143 3.21 11.63 32.13
CA ILE A 143 4.45 11.25 32.82
C ILE A 143 4.91 12.35 33.78
N VAL A 144 5.00 13.60 33.34
CA VAL A 144 5.42 14.74 34.18
C VAL A 144 4.43 14.99 35.32
N GLY A 145 3.13 14.89 35.07
CA GLY A 145 2.10 15.03 36.11
C GLY A 145 2.10 13.89 37.12
N SER A 146 2.29 12.64 36.70
CA SER A 146 2.41 11.50 37.63
C SER A 146 3.74 11.51 38.42
N ILE A 147 4.84 12.00 37.83
CA ILE A 147 6.10 12.24 38.55
C ILE A 147 5.94 13.35 39.59
N LEU A 148 5.34 14.50 39.23
CA LEU A 148 5.12 15.61 40.16
C LEU A 148 4.24 15.21 41.34
N ASP A 149 3.11 14.55 41.09
CA ASP A 149 2.22 14.10 42.17
C ASP A 149 2.80 12.94 42.99
N GLY A 150 3.63 12.08 42.39
CA GLY A 150 4.44 11.12 43.13
C GLY A 150 5.46 11.80 44.05
N LEU A 151 6.03 12.93 43.64
CA LEU A 151 6.96 13.73 44.43
C LEU A 151 6.30 14.50 45.59
N VAL A 152 5.02 14.88 45.46
CA VAL A 152 4.25 15.53 46.55
C VAL A 152 3.32 14.59 47.32
N GLY A 153 3.41 13.27 47.08
CA GLY A 153 2.66 12.24 47.83
C GLY A 153 1.18 12.08 47.45
N ASN A 154 0.73 12.66 46.33
CA ASN A 154 -0.65 12.63 45.86
C ASN A 154 -0.95 11.41 44.96
N PHE A 155 -0.82 10.21 45.53
CA PHE A 155 -1.05 8.94 44.83
C PHE A 155 -2.51 8.77 44.35
N GLU A 156 -3.47 9.31 45.08
CA GLU A 156 -4.90 9.25 44.70
C GLU A 156 -5.18 10.13 43.47
N GLY A 157 -4.55 11.30 43.37
CA GLY A 157 -4.59 12.14 42.17
C GLY A 157 -3.96 11.50 40.94
N SER A 158 -2.87 10.72 41.10
CA SER A 158 -2.27 10.01 39.96
C SER A 158 -3.14 8.84 39.49
N HIS A 159 -3.73 8.07 40.41
CA HIS A 159 -4.69 7.01 40.11
C HIS A 159 -5.95 7.54 39.39
N ASN A 160 -6.54 8.62 39.91
CA ASN A 160 -7.78 9.17 39.34
C ASN A 160 -7.56 9.78 37.94
N ARG A 161 -6.37 10.34 37.65
CA ARG A 161 -6.00 10.73 36.27
C ARG A 161 -5.71 9.54 35.37
N GLY A 162 -5.20 8.43 35.91
CA GLY A 162 -5.09 7.17 35.19
C GLY A 162 -6.47 6.67 34.74
N LEU A 163 -7.43 6.60 35.66
CA LEU A 163 -8.83 6.22 35.36
C LEU A 163 -9.53 7.20 34.40
N ASP A 164 -9.32 8.50 34.54
CA ASP A 164 -9.87 9.52 33.62
C ASP A 164 -9.26 9.40 32.20
N ALA A 165 -7.94 9.17 32.10
CA ALA A 165 -7.28 8.90 30.82
C ALA A 165 -7.75 7.58 30.19
N GLU A 166 -7.93 6.52 30.97
CA GLU A 166 -8.47 5.24 30.51
C GLU A 166 -9.93 5.38 30.05
N ALA A 167 -10.77 6.10 30.81
CA ALA A 167 -12.15 6.37 30.42
C ALA A 167 -12.23 7.17 29.11
N LYS A 168 -11.39 8.19 28.93
CA LYS A 168 -11.27 8.96 27.68
C LYS A 168 -10.79 8.09 26.51
N GLN A 169 -9.79 7.24 26.74
CA GLN A 169 -9.29 6.31 25.72
C GLN A 169 -10.36 5.27 25.34
N ASN A 170 -11.11 4.75 26.30
CA ASN A 170 -12.20 3.79 26.05
C ASN A 170 -13.37 4.43 25.29
N ALA A 171 -13.73 5.69 25.61
CA ALA A 171 -14.70 6.45 24.84
C ALA A 171 -14.23 6.67 23.38
N LEU A 172 -12.99 7.11 23.20
CA LEU A 172 -12.37 7.30 21.88
C LEU A 172 -12.34 5.99 21.08
N ASN A 173 -11.94 4.89 21.70
CA ASN A 173 -11.92 3.56 21.08
C ASN A 173 -13.32 3.11 20.63
N ALA A 174 -14.37 3.39 21.40
CA ALA A 174 -15.75 3.03 21.05
C ALA A 174 -16.28 3.81 19.84
N GLU A 175 -15.95 5.11 19.74
CA GLU A 175 -16.29 5.93 18.57
C GLU A 175 -15.51 5.45 17.32
N ILE A 176 -14.21 5.13 17.47
CA ILE A 176 -13.38 4.59 16.38
C ILE A 176 -13.90 3.23 15.89
N GLN A 177 -14.21 2.28 16.78
CA GLN A 177 -14.78 0.99 16.38
C GLN A 177 -16.11 1.15 15.63
N SER A 178 -16.96 2.09 16.07
CA SER A 178 -18.22 2.41 15.39
C SER A 178 -17.99 2.96 13.98
N MET A 179 -16.97 3.78 13.80
CA MET A 179 -16.56 4.34 12.50
C MET A 179 -15.95 3.27 11.57
N ILE A 180 -15.11 2.36 12.09
CA ILE A 180 -14.58 1.22 11.32
C ILE A 180 -15.73 0.33 10.83
N ALA A 181 -16.69 -0.02 11.70
CA ALA A 181 -17.85 -0.82 11.32
C ALA A 181 -18.78 -0.14 10.29
N ALA A 182 -18.73 1.20 10.18
CA ALA A 182 -19.43 1.95 9.14
C ALA A 182 -18.61 2.00 7.83
N LEU A 183 -17.29 2.16 7.90
CA LEU A 183 -16.37 2.02 6.76
C LEU A 183 -16.51 0.63 6.10
N ASP A 184 -16.56 -0.44 6.90
CA ASP A 184 -16.79 -1.82 6.43
C ASP A 184 -18.10 -1.93 5.60
N LYS A 185 -19.15 -1.17 5.94
CA LYS A 185 -20.41 -1.12 5.17
C LYS A 185 -20.29 -0.34 3.86
N VAL A 186 -19.50 0.73 3.85
CA VAL A 186 -19.22 1.51 2.63
C VAL A 186 -18.41 0.67 1.65
N ASP A 187 -17.36 -0.02 2.12
CA ASP A 187 -16.58 -0.94 1.29
C ASP A 187 -17.42 -2.13 0.78
N ALA A 188 -18.29 -2.71 1.62
CA ALA A 188 -19.24 -3.72 1.17
C ALA A 188 -20.20 -3.20 0.09
N SER A 189 -20.68 -1.96 0.20
CA SER A 189 -21.54 -1.33 -0.82
C SER A 189 -20.78 -1.11 -2.13
N LEU A 190 -19.54 -0.64 -2.04
CA LEU A 190 -18.61 -0.48 -3.16
C LEU A 190 -18.36 -1.80 -3.91
N GLN A 191 -18.05 -2.88 -3.18
CA GLN A 191 -17.82 -4.21 -3.76
C GLN A 191 -19.06 -4.80 -4.47
N LEU A 192 -20.26 -4.27 -4.22
CA LEU A 192 -21.50 -4.70 -4.86
C LEU A 192 -21.87 -3.88 -6.12
N LEU A 193 -21.24 -2.73 -6.37
CA LEU A 193 -21.46 -1.94 -7.60
C LEU A 193 -21.30 -2.74 -8.91
N PRO A 194 -20.33 -3.67 -9.07
CA PRO A 194 -20.17 -4.46 -10.29
C PRO A 194 -21.39 -5.34 -10.60
N LYS A 195 -22.15 -5.77 -9.58
CA LYS A 195 -23.37 -6.56 -9.75
C LYS A 195 -24.46 -5.75 -10.45
N ILE A 196 -24.58 -4.46 -10.10
CA ILE A 196 -25.49 -3.53 -10.78
C ILE A 196 -24.93 -3.20 -12.16
N ALA A 197 -23.61 -2.93 -12.27
CA ALA A 197 -22.94 -2.64 -13.52
C ALA A 197 -23.23 -3.69 -14.61
N GLN A 198 -23.15 -4.97 -14.22
CA GLN A 198 -23.36 -6.11 -15.10
C GLN A 198 -24.77 -6.19 -15.71
N LYS A 199 -25.81 -5.61 -15.06
CA LYS A 199 -27.19 -5.63 -15.60
C LYS A 199 -27.35 -4.72 -16.83
N TYR A 200 -26.58 -3.64 -16.90
CA TYR A 200 -26.71 -2.58 -17.88
C TYR A 200 -25.48 -2.50 -18.82
N SER A 201 -24.48 -3.37 -18.63
CA SER A 201 -23.31 -3.48 -19.50
C SER A 201 -23.59 -4.32 -20.74
N ALA A 202 -22.78 -4.14 -21.77
CA ALA A 202 -22.72 -5.08 -22.89
C ALA A 202 -22.31 -6.50 -22.42
N THR A 203 -22.47 -7.50 -23.30
CA THR A 203 -21.89 -8.82 -23.06
C THR A 203 -20.36 -8.76 -23.09
N LEU A 204 -19.70 -9.55 -22.23
CA LEU A 204 -18.24 -9.64 -22.20
C LEU A 204 -17.67 -10.04 -23.56
N SER A 205 -16.64 -9.33 -23.99
CA SER A 205 -15.95 -9.46 -25.27
C SER A 205 -14.44 -9.32 -25.10
N ASP A 206 -13.67 -9.78 -26.08
CA ASP A 206 -12.22 -9.62 -26.10
C ASP A 206 -11.82 -8.13 -26.17
N SER A 207 -10.73 -7.79 -25.48
CA SER A 207 -10.16 -6.44 -25.43
C SER A 207 -8.68 -6.41 -25.82
N THR A 208 -8.17 -7.47 -26.43
CA THR A 208 -6.78 -7.59 -26.91
C THR A 208 -6.35 -6.34 -27.67
N GLY A 209 -5.35 -5.63 -27.14
CA GLY A 209 -4.82 -4.38 -27.69
C GLY A 209 -5.62 -3.10 -27.40
N ARG A 210 -6.90 -3.20 -27.00
CA ARG A 210 -7.75 -2.04 -26.65
C ARG A 210 -7.46 -1.50 -25.26
N ILE A 211 -7.31 -2.38 -24.28
CA ILE A 211 -6.98 -1.99 -22.89
C ILE A 211 -5.62 -2.59 -22.58
N VAL A 212 -4.68 -1.75 -22.20
CA VAL A 212 -3.36 -2.17 -21.68
C VAL A 212 -3.34 -1.94 -20.19
N VAL A 213 -2.71 -2.88 -19.48
CA VAL A 213 -2.57 -2.86 -18.03
C VAL A 213 -1.12 -3.08 -17.69
N ASP A 214 -0.67 -2.29 -16.73
CA ASP A 214 0.57 -2.50 -16.01
C ASP A 214 0.28 -2.41 -14.51
N PHE A 215 1.08 -3.07 -13.69
CA PHE A 215 0.89 -3.10 -12.25
C PHE A 215 2.24 -3.21 -11.58
N ASN A 216 2.56 -2.24 -10.74
CA ASN A 216 3.81 -2.15 -9.99
C ASN A 216 3.47 -2.37 -8.51
N GLU A 217 3.82 -3.54 -7.97
CA GLU A 217 3.70 -3.78 -6.53
C GLU A 217 4.76 -2.94 -5.79
N ALA A 218 4.36 -2.29 -4.70
CA ALA A 218 5.29 -1.84 -3.68
C ALA A 218 6.11 -3.03 -3.19
N TRP A 219 7.25 -2.79 -2.51
CA TRP A 219 8.17 -3.88 -2.20
C TRP A 219 7.66 -4.78 -1.06
N GLY A 220 6.73 -5.69 -1.40
CA GLY A 220 5.96 -6.46 -0.45
C GLY A 220 5.20 -5.56 0.54
N ALA A 221 5.19 -5.96 1.81
CA ALA A 221 4.54 -5.21 2.88
C ALA A 221 5.32 -3.94 3.34
N SER A 222 6.32 -3.50 2.58
CA SER A 222 7.28 -2.46 3.01
C SER A 222 7.37 -1.25 2.09
N GLY A 223 6.75 -1.28 0.90
CA GLY A 223 6.48 -0.06 0.14
C GLY A 223 5.17 0.60 0.58
N SER A 224 4.96 1.88 0.23
CA SER A 224 3.76 2.62 0.67
C SER A 224 2.49 2.13 -0.04
N ASP A 225 2.56 2.01 -1.37
CA ASP A 225 1.41 1.74 -2.24
C ASP A 225 1.85 0.94 -3.47
N ASP A 226 0.98 0.02 -3.89
CA ASP A 226 1.02 -0.55 -5.23
C ASP A 226 0.32 0.38 -6.22
N TRP A 227 0.77 0.38 -7.47
CA TRP A 227 0.27 1.23 -8.53
C TRP A 227 -0.27 0.41 -9.70
N LEU A 228 -1.57 0.54 -9.93
CA LEU A 228 -2.23 0.07 -11.15
C LEU A 228 -2.15 1.16 -12.21
N LEU A 229 -1.76 0.79 -13.43
CA LEU A 229 -1.88 1.60 -14.63
C LEU A 229 -2.86 0.93 -15.60
N LEU A 230 -3.89 1.66 -16.00
CA LEU A 230 -4.83 1.27 -17.06
C LEU A 230 -4.72 2.26 -18.22
N GLN A 231 -4.48 1.80 -19.44
CA GLN A 231 -4.47 2.64 -20.65
C GLN A 231 -5.59 2.21 -21.60
N ASN A 232 -6.45 3.15 -22.01
CA ASN A 232 -7.41 2.94 -23.10
C ASN A 232 -6.72 3.31 -24.43
N ARG A 233 -6.60 2.34 -25.34
CA ARG A 233 -6.08 2.50 -26.72
C ARG A 233 -7.16 2.32 -27.78
N GLY A 234 -8.43 2.26 -27.37
CA GLY A 234 -9.57 2.29 -28.28
C GLY A 234 -10.38 3.55 -28.10
N GLU A 235 -11.60 3.54 -28.64
CA GLU A 235 -12.54 4.64 -28.52
C GLU A 235 -12.80 5.00 -27.05
N THR A 236 -13.10 6.28 -26.80
CA THR A 236 -13.53 6.82 -25.52
C THR A 236 -14.62 5.95 -24.89
N LEU A 237 -14.44 5.59 -23.62
CA LEU A 237 -15.45 4.92 -22.81
C LEU A 237 -16.17 5.95 -21.93
N GLU A 238 -17.47 5.78 -21.71
CA GLU A 238 -18.27 6.66 -20.84
C GLU A 238 -18.93 5.85 -19.72
N ASP A 239 -19.08 6.44 -18.54
CA ASP A 239 -19.70 5.81 -17.36
C ASP A 239 -19.21 4.37 -17.06
N CYS A 240 -17.93 4.07 -17.28
CA CYS A 240 -17.42 2.71 -17.16
C CYS A 240 -17.07 2.36 -15.71
N THR A 241 -17.58 1.20 -15.24
CA THR A 241 -17.23 0.63 -13.95
C THR A 241 -16.15 -0.43 -14.12
N ILE A 242 -15.07 -0.33 -13.36
CA ILE A 242 -13.89 -1.18 -13.48
C ILE A 242 -13.70 -1.94 -12.18
N LEU A 243 -13.91 -3.25 -12.20
CA LEU A 243 -13.59 -4.15 -11.10
C LEU A 243 -12.17 -4.69 -11.31
N VAL A 244 -11.31 -4.49 -10.32
CA VAL A 244 -9.96 -5.04 -10.26
C VAL A 244 -9.89 -5.99 -9.07
N GLN A 245 -9.64 -7.27 -9.34
CA GLN A 245 -9.49 -8.30 -8.31
C GLN A 245 -8.03 -8.76 -8.24
N LEU A 246 -7.35 -8.35 -7.17
CA LEU A 246 -6.00 -8.79 -6.85
C LEU A 246 -6.03 -10.17 -6.20
N THR A 247 -5.08 -11.05 -6.54
CA THR A 247 -4.83 -12.31 -5.82
C THR A 247 -3.38 -12.34 -5.32
N GLY A 248 -3.20 -12.47 -4.01
CA GLY A 248 -1.89 -12.50 -3.34
C GLY A 248 -1.26 -13.90 -3.31
N ALA A 249 -0.01 -13.98 -2.83
CA ALA A 249 0.75 -15.22 -2.90
C ALA A 249 0.15 -16.35 -2.04
N LYS A 250 -0.56 -15.98 -0.97
CA LYS A 250 -1.23 -16.88 -0.02
C LYS A 250 -2.67 -17.23 -0.42
N GLY A 251 -3.16 -16.72 -1.56
CA GLY A 251 -4.54 -16.89 -2.01
C GLY A 251 -5.53 -15.89 -1.39
N ASP A 252 -5.02 -14.87 -0.69
CA ASP A 252 -5.79 -13.70 -0.28
C ASP A 252 -6.27 -12.92 -1.51
N ILE A 253 -7.52 -12.41 -1.45
CA ILE A 253 -8.17 -11.72 -2.55
C ILE A 253 -8.67 -10.35 -2.07
N ARG A 254 -8.37 -9.30 -2.84
CA ARG A 254 -8.96 -7.96 -2.64
C ARG A 254 -9.61 -7.49 -3.93
N LYS A 255 -10.83 -6.98 -3.81
CA LYS A 255 -11.58 -6.33 -4.90
C LYS A 255 -11.56 -4.83 -4.71
N ASN A 256 -11.12 -4.12 -5.73
CA ASN A 256 -11.16 -2.67 -5.85
C ASN A 256 -12.09 -2.34 -7.02
N VAL A 257 -13.00 -1.37 -6.82
CA VAL A 257 -13.99 -1.02 -7.84
C VAL A 257 -13.85 0.46 -8.13
N HIS A 258 -13.57 0.82 -9.37
CA HIS A 258 -13.39 2.18 -9.83
C HIS A 258 -14.56 2.58 -10.76
N PHE A 259 -14.79 3.87 -10.90
CA PHE A 259 -15.75 4.42 -11.86
C PHE A 259 -15.13 5.60 -12.60
N LEU A 260 -15.26 5.60 -13.93
CA LEU A 260 -14.88 6.71 -14.78
C LEU A 260 -16.07 7.16 -15.63
N LYS A 261 -16.56 8.38 -15.37
CA LYS A 261 -17.59 9.03 -16.17
C LYS A 261 -17.16 9.19 -17.64
N THR A 262 -15.87 9.43 -17.88
CA THR A 262 -15.27 9.49 -19.21
C THR A 262 -13.83 9.00 -19.12
N TRP A 263 -13.44 8.11 -20.03
CA TRP A 263 -12.08 7.62 -20.20
C TRP A 263 -11.67 7.78 -21.67
N PRO A 264 -11.00 8.89 -22.04
CA PRO A 264 -10.68 9.22 -23.43
C PRO A 264 -9.77 8.18 -24.12
N THR A 265 -9.79 8.19 -25.45
CA THR A 265 -8.81 7.46 -26.27
C THR A 265 -7.37 7.85 -25.94
N ASP A 266 -6.47 6.88 -26.01
CA ASP A 266 -5.02 6.97 -25.73
C ASP A 266 -4.63 7.57 -24.37
N THR A 267 -5.52 7.54 -23.38
CA THR A 267 -5.23 8.04 -22.02
C THR A 267 -4.97 6.94 -20.99
N SER A 268 -3.96 7.22 -20.18
CA SER A 268 -3.56 6.43 -19.01
C SER A 268 -4.26 6.93 -17.74
N MET A 269 -4.73 5.99 -16.93
CA MET A 269 -5.42 6.24 -15.67
C MET A 269 -4.82 5.33 -14.60
N TRP A 270 -4.40 5.94 -13.48
CA TRP A 270 -3.65 5.33 -12.40
C TRP A 270 -4.52 5.08 -11.18
N GLY A 271 -4.37 3.92 -10.54
CA GLY A 271 -5.00 3.57 -9.28
C GLY A 271 -3.97 3.26 -8.21
N ARG A 272 -4.19 3.75 -6.99
CA ARG A 272 -3.32 3.54 -5.82
C ARG A 272 -3.93 2.48 -4.89
N TYR A 273 -3.18 1.42 -4.56
CA TYR A 273 -3.60 0.38 -3.63
C TYR A 273 -2.66 0.27 -2.43
N GLN A 274 -3.19 0.50 -1.23
CA GLN A 274 -2.41 0.59 0.00
C GLN A 274 -2.50 -0.70 0.82
N THR A 275 -1.45 -0.99 1.58
CA THR A 275 -1.36 -2.12 2.52
C THR A 275 -2.37 -2.01 3.68
N GLY A 276 -2.86 -0.80 3.95
CA GLY A 276 -3.77 -0.46 5.04
C GLY A 276 -3.02 -0.08 6.32
N LYS A 277 -3.76 0.41 7.33
CA LYS A 277 -3.18 0.82 8.63
C LYS A 277 -3.74 -0.05 9.75
N GLU A 278 -2.92 -0.41 10.73
CA GLU A 278 -3.37 -1.11 11.93
C GLU A 278 -4.06 -0.13 12.88
N VAL A 279 -5.35 -0.35 13.13
CA VAL A 279 -6.16 0.44 14.07
C VAL A 279 -6.90 -0.52 15.00
N LEU A 280 -6.61 -0.44 16.29
CA LEU A 280 -7.23 -1.28 17.33
C LEU A 280 -7.13 -2.80 17.03
N GLY A 281 -5.99 -3.24 16.49
CA GLY A 281 -5.72 -4.65 16.15
C GLY A 281 -6.41 -5.15 14.88
N ARG A 282 -6.88 -4.24 14.01
CA ARG A 282 -7.43 -4.55 12.68
C ARG A 282 -6.72 -3.72 11.62
N THR A 283 -6.31 -4.34 10.52
CA THR A 283 -5.92 -3.60 9.31
C THR A 283 -7.16 -2.97 8.66
N VAL A 284 -7.21 -1.64 8.62
CA VAL A 284 -8.28 -0.88 7.95
C VAL A 284 -7.81 -0.31 6.61
N GLU A 285 -8.76 -0.04 5.72
CA GLU A 285 -8.56 0.53 4.38
C GLU A 285 -7.55 -0.17 3.45
N LYS A 286 -7.17 -1.41 3.78
CA LYS A 286 -6.35 -2.25 2.91
C LYS A 286 -7.03 -2.41 1.55
N THR A 287 -6.37 -1.94 0.49
CA THR A 287 -6.82 -2.10 -0.90
C THR A 287 -5.87 -2.96 -1.73
N THR A 288 -4.75 -3.44 -1.15
CA THR A 288 -3.92 -4.49 -1.77
C THR A 288 -3.94 -5.86 -1.05
N VAL A 289 -3.23 -6.83 -1.62
CA VAL A 289 -2.91 -8.18 -1.12
C VAL A 289 -1.39 -8.34 -1.09
N THR A 290 -0.85 -9.24 -0.27
CA THR A 290 0.62 -9.32 -0.11
C THR A 290 1.24 -10.29 -1.10
N ASN A 291 2.31 -9.86 -1.79
CA ASN A 291 2.94 -10.61 -2.89
C ASN A 291 1.92 -10.92 -3.98
N VAL A 292 1.42 -9.86 -4.63
CA VAL A 292 0.47 -9.95 -5.75
C VAL A 292 1.00 -10.96 -6.78
N LYS A 293 0.11 -11.84 -7.25
CA LYS A 293 0.40 -12.89 -8.25
C LYS A 293 -0.30 -12.66 -9.59
N LYS A 294 -1.48 -12.04 -9.54
CA LYS A 294 -2.31 -11.73 -10.70
C LYS A 294 -3.39 -10.71 -10.36
N LEU A 295 -3.90 -10.08 -11.41
CA LEU A 295 -5.07 -9.22 -11.39
C LEU A 295 -6.09 -9.80 -12.38
N ASP A 296 -7.32 -10.06 -11.91
CA ASP A 296 -8.47 -10.29 -12.79
C ASP A 296 -9.22 -8.96 -12.93
N ILE A 297 -9.30 -8.41 -14.14
CA ILE A 297 -9.88 -7.08 -14.41
C ILE A 297 -11.11 -7.24 -15.28
N THR A 298 -12.22 -6.65 -14.84
CA THR A 298 -13.50 -6.62 -15.57
C THR A 298 -13.95 -5.18 -15.75
N ILE A 299 -14.22 -4.78 -16.99
CA ILE A 299 -14.73 -3.45 -17.34
C ILE A 299 -16.17 -3.60 -17.81
N TYR A 300 -17.08 -2.84 -17.21
CA TYR A 300 -18.49 -2.80 -17.50
C TYR A 300 -18.88 -1.45 -18.09
N PHE A 301 -19.36 -1.45 -19.34
CA PHE A 301 -19.86 -0.27 -20.05
C PHE A 301 -20.98 -0.70 -21.02
N PRO A 302 -22.02 0.11 -21.31
CA PRO A 302 -23.19 -0.37 -22.07
C PRO A 302 -22.90 -0.74 -23.52
N GLN A 303 -21.87 -0.18 -24.18
CA GLN A 303 -21.51 -0.55 -25.56
C GLN A 303 -20.44 -1.65 -25.63
N PHE A 304 -19.58 -1.74 -24.62
CA PHE A 304 -18.46 -2.69 -24.57
C PHE A 304 -18.21 -3.12 -23.13
N ALA A 305 -18.03 -4.42 -22.94
CA ALA A 305 -17.58 -4.99 -21.67
C ALA A 305 -16.50 -6.03 -21.96
N THR A 306 -15.54 -6.16 -21.05
CA THR A 306 -14.44 -7.12 -21.18
C THR A 306 -14.03 -7.67 -19.82
N GLN A 307 -13.44 -8.86 -19.84
CA GLN A 307 -12.73 -9.44 -18.72
C GLN A 307 -11.41 -10.03 -19.22
N PHE A 308 -10.31 -9.75 -18.52
CA PHE A 308 -9.00 -10.31 -18.82
C PHE A 308 -8.17 -10.49 -17.54
N GLN A 309 -7.11 -11.28 -17.65
CA GLN A 309 -6.20 -11.59 -16.55
C GLN A 309 -4.79 -11.10 -16.88
N TYR A 310 -4.23 -10.32 -15.95
CA TYR A 310 -2.84 -9.89 -15.96
C TYR A 310 -2.06 -10.73 -14.94
N VAL A 311 -0.96 -11.35 -15.38
CA VAL A 311 -0.13 -12.20 -14.51
C VAL A 311 1.09 -11.42 -14.05
N TYR A 312 1.10 -11.04 -12.77
CA TYR A 312 2.18 -10.29 -12.15
C TYR A 312 3.14 -11.25 -11.42
N GLN A 313 3.91 -12.02 -12.19
CA GLN A 313 4.88 -13.01 -11.70
C GLN A 313 6.07 -13.15 -12.67
N GLY A 314 7.23 -13.57 -12.16
CA GLY A 314 8.42 -13.78 -12.99
C GLY A 314 8.96 -12.46 -13.54
N ALA A 315 9.15 -12.39 -14.86
CA ALA A 315 9.92 -11.34 -15.51
C ALA A 315 9.48 -9.90 -15.21
N GLU A 316 8.16 -9.61 -15.10
CA GLU A 316 7.70 -8.25 -14.77
C GLU A 316 8.08 -7.88 -13.32
N LYS A 317 7.74 -8.73 -12.35
CA LYS A 317 8.12 -8.50 -10.94
C LYS A 317 9.65 -8.45 -10.75
N ASP A 318 10.39 -9.26 -11.50
CA ASP A 318 11.87 -9.25 -11.50
C ASP A 318 12.42 -7.93 -12.08
N LYS A 319 11.76 -7.36 -13.11
CA LYS A 319 12.10 -6.06 -13.73
C LYS A 319 11.80 -4.89 -12.80
N ASP A 320 10.67 -4.90 -12.12
CA ASP A 320 10.26 -3.77 -11.28
C ASP A 320 11.14 -3.72 -10.02
N ILE A 321 11.44 -4.88 -9.42
CA ILE A 321 12.44 -4.98 -8.34
C ILE A 321 13.83 -4.57 -8.83
N ALA A 322 14.24 -4.92 -10.06
CA ALA A 322 15.50 -4.45 -10.63
C ALA A 322 15.56 -2.92 -10.76
N GLN A 323 14.44 -2.28 -11.10
CA GLN A 323 14.35 -0.83 -11.24
C GLN A 323 14.41 -0.12 -9.87
N ILE A 324 13.80 -0.68 -8.82
CA ILE A 324 13.98 -0.15 -7.45
C ILE A 324 15.42 -0.39 -6.95
N CYS A 325 16.02 -1.53 -7.29
CA CYS A 325 17.42 -1.83 -7.00
C CYS A 325 18.44 -1.01 -7.80
N LYS A 326 18.02 -0.17 -8.75
CA LYS A 326 18.94 0.58 -9.63
C LYS A 326 19.88 1.50 -8.86
N ASP A 327 19.35 2.17 -7.84
CA ASP A 327 20.10 3.13 -7.02
C ASP A 327 20.65 2.48 -5.73
N LEU A 328 20.43 1.18 -5.54
CA LEU A 328 20.93 0.41 -4.41
C LEU A 328 22.46 0.41 -4.41
N SER A 329 23.05 0.79 -3.27
CA SER A 329 24.49 0.82 -3.07
C SER A 329 24.86 0.41 -1.64
N PHE A 330 26.10 -0.03 -1.46
CA PHE A 330 26.64 -0.43 -0.17
C PHE A 330 28.00 0.22 0.05
N GLN A 331 28.20 0.76 1.25
CA GLN A 331 29.53 1.03 1.77
C GLN A 331 29.92 -0.14 2.66
N GLY A 332 31.19 -0.54 2.68
CA GLY A 332 31.60 -1.68 3.50
C GLY A 332 33.07 -1.74 3.83
N SER A 333 33.38 -2.49 4.88
CA SER A 333 34.74 -2.75 5.36
C SER A 333 34.89 -4.21 5.79
N TYR A 334 36.01 -4.83 5.41
CA TYR A 334 36.39 -6.13 5.94
C TYR A 334 36.81 -5.98 7.40
N GLN A 335 36.38 -6.92 8.24
CA GLN A 335 36.79 -7.05 9.63
C GLN A 335 37.81 -8.19 9.73
N PRO A 336 39.12 -7.89 9.77
CA PRO A 336 40.17 -8.90 9.91
C PRO A 336 40.20 -9.49 11.33
N TYR A 337 40.83 -10.65 11.47
CA TYR A 337 41.12 -11.21 12.78
C TYR A 337 42.24 -10.40 13.48
N GLN A 338 41.98 -9.90 14.69
CA GLN A 338 42.98 -9.22 15.51
C GLN A 338 43.44 -10.12 16.67
N ALA A 339 44.69 -10.61 16.58
CA ALA A 339 45.30 -11.41 17.63
C ALA A 339 45.43 -10.59 18.93
N GLY A 340 45.00 -11.18 20.05
CA GLY A 340 45.07 -10.54 21.38
C GLY A 340 43.78 -9.87 21.86
N ILE A 341 42.79 -9.65 20.98
CA ILE A 341 41.45 -9.16 21.40
C ILE A 341 40.58 -10.36 21.76
N VAL A 342 40.34 -10.57 23.05
CA VAL A 342 39.61 -11.74 23.59
C VAL A 342 38.16 -11.80 23.11
N TRP A 343 37.56 -10.64 22.81
CA TRP A 343 36.13 -10.48 22.52
C TRP A 343 35.81 -10.39 21.02
N ASP A 344 36.78 -10.04 20.17
CA ASP A 344 36.61 -9.90 18.72
C ASP A 344 37.55 -10.85 17.97
N THR A 345 37.07 -12.07 17.78
CA THR A 345 37.83 -13.17 17.14
C THR A 345 37.20 -13.67 15.85
N GLN A 346 36.15 -12.99 15.35
CA GLN A 346 35.39 -13.41 14.18
C GLN A 346 35.68 -12.48 13.00
N ARG A 347 36.30 -13.04 11.96
CA ARG A 347 36.43 -12.38 10.66
C ARG A 347 35.05 -12.14 10.07
N GLY A 348 34.86 -11.07 9.33
CA GLY A 348 33.57 -10.78 8.71
C GLY A 348 33.63 -9.55 7.83
N VAL A 349 32.46 -9.03 7.49
CA VAL A 349 32.33 -7.76 6.77
C VAL A 349 31.21 -6.95 7.39
N GLN A 350 31.41 -5.64 7.46
CA GLN A 350 30.40 -4.68 7.88
C GLN A 350 29.92 -3.96 6.63
N LEU A 351 28.61 -3.87 6.43
CA LEU A 351 28.00 -3.20 5.30
C LEU A 351 26.99 -2.18 5.79
N THR A 352 27.00 -0.99 5.20
CA THR A 352 26.02 0.08 5.41
C THR A 352 25.20 0.23 4.13
N LEU A 353 23.87 0.18 4.27
CA LEU A 353 22.95 0.34 3.14
C LEU A 353 22.86 1.81 2.72
N ASN A 354 23.03 2.08 1.43
CA ASN A 354 22.94 3.41 0.83
C ASN A 354 22.04 3.40 -0.42
N GLY A 355 21.66 4.60 -0.87
CA GLY A 355 20.93 4.85 -2.12
C GLY A 355 19.41 4.60 -2.07
N VAL A 356 18.94 3.57 -1.37
CA VAL A 356 17.51 3.32 -1.12
C VAL A 356 17.13 3.57 0.34
N SER A 357 15.87 3.89 0.62
CA SER A 357 15.35 4.15 1.98
C SER A 357 15.25 2.90 2.86
N LEU A 358 14.92 1.76 2.25
CA LEU A 358 14.63 0.49 2.91
C LEU A 358 14.79 -0.66 1.91
N LEU A 359 15.45 -1.75 2.32
CA LEU A 359 15.25 -3.08 1.74
C LEU A 359 14.34 -3.90 2.66
N PRO A 360 13.31 -4.59 2.13
CA PRO A 360 12.49 -5.47 2.93
C PRO A 360 13.19 -6.81 3.21
N GLN A 361 12.42 -7.81 3.62
CA GLN A 361 12.94 -9.15 3.91
C GLN A 361 13.79 -9.66 2.74
N CYS A 362 15.05 -9.96 3.03
CA CYS A 362 16.04 -10.38 2.04
C CYS A 362 16.98 -11.44 2.60
N ARG A 363 17.57 -12.21 1.68
CA ARG A 363 18.69 -13.09 1.94
C ARG A 363 19.93 -12.47 1.32
N VAL A 364 20.98 -12.31 2.12
CA VAL A 364 22.29 -11.84 1.69
C VAL A 364 23.25 -13.02 1.76
N ASP A 365 23.74 -13.45 0.60
CA ASP A 365 24.84 -14.40 0.47
C ASP A 365 26.15 -13.62 0.33
N VAL A 366 27.11 -13.89 1.22
CA VAL A 366 28.43 -13.26 1.22
C VAL A 366 29.48 -14.31 0.91
N SER A 367 30.26 -14.09 -0.14
CA SER A 367 31.37 -14.95 -0.54
C SER A 367 32.70 -14.23 -0.36
N PHE A 368 33.59 -14.82 0.42
CA PHE A 368 34.95 -14.33 0.69
C PHE A 368 35.91 -15.08 -0.23
N LEU A 369 36.71 -14.36 -1.03
CA LEU A 369 37.58 -14.95 -2.06
C LEU A 369 39.04 -14.52 -1.91
N LYS A 370 39.96 -15.47 -2.13
CA LYS A 370 41.41 -15.26 -2.20
C LYS A 370 42.02 -16.34 -3.08
N GLU A 371 42.76 -15.99 -4.14
CA GLU A 371 43.54 -16.90 -5.02
C GLU A 371 43.11 -18.40 -5.04
N GLY A 372 41.99 -18.71 -5.70
CA GLY A 372 41.48 -20.08 -5.84
C GLY A 372 40.75 -20.65 -4.62
N GLN A 373 40.78 -19.96 -3.48
CA GLN A 373 39.99 -20.23 -2.28
C GLN A 373 38.71 -19.39 -2.30
N SER A 374 37.60 -19.99 -1.87
CA SER A 374 36.31 -19.32 -1.71
C SER A 374 35.55 -19.95 -0.54
N LYS A 375 34.96 -19.12 0.30
CA LYS A 375 34.04 -19.54 1.38
C LYS A 375 32.84 -18.60 1.43
N SER A 376 31.66 -19.18 1.57
CA SER A 376 30.41 -18.44 1.50
C SER A 376 29.47 -18.79 2.65
N TRP A 377 28.74 -17.79 3.12
CA TRP A 377 27.70 -17.91 4.13
C TRP A 377 26.50 -17.06 3.72
N PHE A 378 25.35 -17.29 4.35
CA PHE A 378 24.15 -16.50 4.09
C PHE A 378 23.50 -16.03 5.39
N TRP A 379 22.88 -14.86 5.32
CA TRP A 379 22.09 -14.26 6.39
C TRP A 379 20.71 -13.93 5.86
N LYS A 380 19.72 -13.95 6.75
CA LYS A 380 18.36 -13.47 6.48
C LYS A 380 18.13 -12.24 7.34
N HIS A 381 17.55 -11.21 6.74
CA HIS A 381 17.12 -10.01 7.44
C HIS A 381 15.65 -9.77 7.10
N ASP A 382 14.86 -9.33 8.08
CA ASP A 382 13.45 -8.98 7.86
C ASP A 382 13.29 -7.58 7.26
N SER A 383 14.28 -6.71 7.49
CA SER A 383 14.45 -5.42 6.85
C SER A 383 15.90 -4.92 6.97
N TRP A 384 16.25 -3.93 6.16
CA TRP A 384 17.49 -3.16 6.23
C TRP A 384 17.19 -1.69 5.90
N MET A 385 17.34 -0.79 6.87
CA MET A 385 17.10 0.65 6.68
C MET A 385 18.30 1.35 6.05
N LYS A 386 18.08 2.46 5.32
CA LYS A 386 19.15 3.35 4.88
C LYS A 386 20.03 3.77 6.05
N GLU A 387 21.35 3.85 5.83
CA GLU A 387 22.37 4.20 6.82
C GLU A 387 22.50 3.18 7.99
N GLU A 388 21.68 2.12 8.04
CA GLU A 388 21.87 1.02 8.98
C GLU A 388 23.07 0.16 8.55
N THR A 389 23.94 -0.16 9.51
CA THR A 389 25.06 -1.07 9.31
C THR A 389 24.72 -2.46 9.83
N LYS A 390 24.90 -3.48 8.98
CA LYS A 390 24.77 -4.90 9.36
C LYS A 390 26.12 -5.61 9.33
N HIS A 391 26.31 -6.52 10.28
CA HIS A 391 27.54 -7.28 10.48
C HIS A 391 27.37 -8.72 10.01
N PHE A 392 28.27 -9.18 9.14
CA PHE A 392 28.26 -10.50 8.53
C PHE A 392 29.46 -11.31 9.06
N SER A 393 29.40 -11.65 10.35
CA SER A 393 30.46 -12.35 11.06
C SER A 393 30.51 -13.84 10.69
N THR A 394 31.67 -14.31 10.24
CA THR A 394 31.88 -15.72 9.92
C THR A 394 31.90 -16.57 11.21
N PRO A 395 31.47 -17.84 11.16
CA PRO A 395 31.61 -18.75 12.29
C PRO A 395 33.05 -18.82 12.80
N LYS A 396 33.25 -19.08 14.09
CA LYS A 396 34.60 -19.17 14.68
C LYS A 396 35.44 -20.23 13.97
N GLY A 397 36.57 -19.83 13.37
CA GLY A 397 37.42 -20.71 12.55
C GLY A 397 36.86 -21.04 11.16
N GLY A 398 35.72 -20.44 10.77
CA GLY A 398 35.08 -20.66 9.48
C GLY A 398 35.89 -20.06 8.33
N LEU A 399 36.41 -18.84 8.49
CA LEU A 399 37.32 -18.19 7.55
C LEU A 399 38.77 -18.25 8.07
N ASP A 400 39.66 -18.81 7.27
CA ASP A 400 41.06 -19.15 7.56
C ASP A 400 42.07 -18.36 6.70
N PHE A 401 41.57 -17.53 5.77
CA PHE A 401 42.37 -16.66 4.90
C PHE A 401 41.82 -15.23 4.91
N ASP A 402 42.69 -14.25 4.67
CA ASP A 402 42.26 -12.86 4.48
C ASP A 402 41.85 -12.66 3.02
N PRO A 403 40.59 -12.32 2.73
CA PRO A 403 40.08 -12.16 1.37
C PRO A 403 40.69 -10.94 0.69
N ASP A 404 40.92 -11.04 -0.61
CA ASP A 404 41.25 -9.87 -1.44
C ASP A 404 39.96 -9.26 -2.04
N ARG A 405 38.90 -10.08 -2.10
CA ARG A 405 37.59 -9.74 -2.69
C ARG A 405 36.46 -10.36 -1.86
N ILE A 406 35.39 -9.62 -1.68
CA ILE A 406 34.14 -10.09 -1.07
C ILE A 406 32.99 -9.81 -2.03
N ASP A 407 32.30 -10.85 -2.48
CA ASP A 407 31.10 -10.73 -3.32
C ASP A 407 29.83 -10.86 -2.48
N PHE A 408 28.82 -10.08 -2.85
CA PHE A 408 27.50 -10.08 -2.22
C PHE A 408 26.44 -10.39 -3.27
N GLU A 409 25.57 -11.34 -2.97
CA GLU A 409 24.35 -11.60 -3.73
C GLU A 409 23.15 -11.40 -2.80
N ILE A 410 22.28 -10.45 -3.14
CA ILE A 410 21.06 -10.17 -2.39
C ILE A 410 19.89 -10.70 -3.19
N SER A 411 19.11 -11.58 -2.57
CA SER A 411 17.91 -12.19 -3.12
C SER A 411 16.70 -11.88 -2.26
N PHE A 412 15.55 -11.70 -2.91
CA PHE A 412 14.29 -11.33 -2.24
C PHE A 412 13.25 -12.44 -2.39
N PRO A 413 12.32 -12.61 -1.44
CA PRO A 413 11.23 -13.57 -1.56
C PRO A 413 10.35 -13.32 -2.80
N HIS A 414 9.88 -14.39 -3.43
CA HIS A 414 8.90 -14.36 -4.52
C HIS A 414 9.33 -13.64 -5.81
N THR A 415 10.64 -13.51 -6.04
CA THR A 415 11.26 -13.02 -7.28
C THR A 415 12.50 -13.88 -7.60
N ASN A 416 12.92 -13.91 -8.87
CA ASN A 416 14.21 -14.48 -9.27
C ASN A 416 15.30 -13.41 -9.37
N TYR A 417 14.96 -12.13 -9.20
CA TYR A 417 15.92 -11.03 -9.24
C TYR A 417 16.95 -11.18 -8.11
N LYS A 418 18.20 -10.92 -8.47
CA LYS A 418 19.36 -10.97 -7.60
C LYS A 418 20.23 -9.75 -7.85
N TYR A 419 20.33 -8.87 -6.86
CA TYR A 419 21.31 -7.79 -6.89
C TYR A 419 22.69 -8.37 -6.56
N LYS A 420 23.72 -7.96 -7.31
CA LYS A 420 25.10 -8.40 -7.07
C LYS A 420 26.03 -7.20 -6.99
N THR A 421 26.91 -7.21 -6.02
CA THR A 421 27.99 -6.23 -5.89
C THR A 421 29.24 -6.85 -5.28
N THR A 422 30.36 -6.13 -5.32
CA THR A 422 31.68 -6.60 -4.90
C THR A 422 32.38 -5.51 -4.10
N LEU A 423 32.92 -5.89 -2.95
CA LEU A 423 33.85 -5.09 -2.15
C LEU A 423 35.26 -5.64 -2.40
N ASN A 424 36.11 -4.82 -2.99
CA ASN A 424 37.55 -5.11 -3.03
C ASN A 424 38.13 -4.77 -1.66
N VAL A 425 38.84 -5.72 -1.07
CA VAL A 425 39.49 -5.52 0.23
C VAL A 425 40.85 -4.89 -0.04
N ALA A 426 41.00 -3.63 0.36
CA ALA A 426 42.29 -2.96 0.31
C ALA A 426 43.26 -3.70 1.24
N THR A 427 44.17 -4.47 0.66
CA THR A 427 45.33 -5.00 1.38
C THR A 427 46.20 -3.82 1.79
N GLU A 428 46.36 -3.58 3.09
CA GLU A 428 47.38 -2.64 3.56
C GLU A 428 48.76 -3.16 3.12
N SER A 429 49.33 -2.51 2.11
CA SER A 429 50.61 -2.87 1.53
C SER A 429 51.76 -2.48 2.46
N GLY A 430 52.00 -3.31 3.48
CA GLY A 430 53.25 -3.39 4.24
C GLY A 430 53.51 -2.27 5.25
N LYS A 431 53.70 -2.70 6.51
CA LYS A 431 54.65 -2.10 7.45
C LYS A 431 55.50 -3.21 8.04
#